data_AF-A0A553DUK2-F1
#
_entry.id   AF-A0A553DUK2-F1
#
_cell.length_a   1.000
_cell.length_b   1.000
_cell.length_c   1.000
_cell.angle_alpha   90.00
_cell.angle_beta   90.00
_cell.angle_gamma   90.00
#
_symmetry.space_group_name_H-M   'P 1'
#
loop_
_entity.id
_entity.type
_entity.pdbx_description
1 polymer ?
#
loop_
_entity_poly.entity_id
_entity_poly.type
_entity_poly.pdbx_seq_one_letter_code
_entity_poly.pdbx_strand_id
1 'polypeptide(L)'
;MKKTTQPTKTNLLPFFTFSCVFLAIFNAKAQKVHYDSINKQKYVLIDVHKTYERITSKGYESVEMYEYLGNYYFECSNFKKSKLYFDKLFEKYSLSQISPKSIERYKSIKF
;
A
#
# COMPACT_ATOMS: atom_id res chain seq x y z
N MET A 1 -78.61 -27.62 -36.13
CA MET A 1 -77.97 -26.33 -35.80
C MET A 1 -76.53 -26.34 -36.29
N LYS A 2 -76.20 -25.61 -37.35
CA LYS A 2 -74.81 -25.47 -37.83
C LYS A 2 -74.14 -24.35 -37.04
N LYS A 3 -73.10 -24.66 -36.26
CA LYS A 3 -72.27 -23.64 -35.61
C LYS A 3 -71.28 -23.11 -36.64
N THR A 4 -71.43 -21.85 -37.03
CA THR A 4 -70.48 -21.12 -37.87
C THR A 4 -69.35 -20.61 -36.98
N THR A 5 -68.19 -21.26 -37.02
CA THR A 5 -66.94 -20.73 -36.48
C THR A 5 -66.41 -19.69 -37.46
N GLN A 6 -66.47 -18.40 -37.10
CA GLN A 6 -65.79 -17.35 -37.85
C GLN A 6 -64.26 -17.47 -37.65
N PRO A 7 -63.45 -17.38 -38.72
CA PRO A 7 -62.00 -17.37 -38.60
C PRO A 7 -61.56 -16.00 -38.09
N THR A 8 -61.08 -15.94 -36.85
CA THR A 8 -60.48 -14.73 -36.31
C THR A 8 -59.14 -14.49 -37.01
N LYS A 9 -59.11 -13.54 -37.95
CA LYS A 9 -57.84 -12.99 -38.45
C LYS A 9 -57.22 -12.18 -37.33
N THR A 10 -56.32 -12.80 -36.56
CA THR A 10 -55.55 -12.11 -35.52
C THR A 10 -54.62 -11.11 -36.18
N ASN A 11 -54.98 -9.83 -36.13
CA ASN A 11 -54.08 -8.75 -36.54
C ASN A 11 -52.88 -8.75 -35.57
N LEU A 12 -51.69 -9.04 -36.10
CA LEU A 12 -50.45 -9.14 -35.32
C LEU A 12 -49.93 -7.76 -34.85
N LEU A 13 -50.35 -6.70 -35.55
CA LEU A 13 -49.96 -5.31 -35.30
C LEU A 13 -50.27 -4.81 -33.87
N PRO A 14 -51.49 -4.97 -33.31
CA PRO A 14 -51.79 -4.55 -31.94
C PRO A 14 -50.99 -5.31 -30.86
N PHE A 15 -50.59 -6.55 -31.14
CA PHE A 15 -49.72 -7.30 -30.22
C PHE A 15 -48.31 -6.73 -30.17
N PHE A 16 -47.79 -6.30 -31.33
CA PHE A 16 -46.46 -5.71 -31.43
C PHE A 16 -46.41 -4.33 -30.75
N THR A 17 -47.45 -3.51 -30.93
CA THR A 17 -47.53 -2.20 -30.27
C THR A 17 -47.67 -2.31 -28.76
N PHE A 18 -48.47 -3.27 -28.27
CA PHE A 18 -48.59 -3.54 -26.83
C PHE A 18 -47.26 -3.99 -26.22
N SER A 19 -46.50 -4.85 -26.92
CA SER A 19 -45.17 -5.30 -26.47
C SER A 19 -44.15 -4.17 -26.35
N CYS A 20 -44.16 -3.20 -27.28
CA CYS A 20 -43.26 -2.04 -27.21
C CYS A 20 -43.57 -1.12 -26.03
N VAL A 21 -44.86 -0.88 -25.74
CA VAL A 21 -45.28 -0.07 -24.58
C VAL A 21 -44.87 -0.75 -23.27
N PHE A 22 -44.93 -2.08 -23.21
CA PHE A 22 -44.54 -2.84 -22.02
C PHE A 22 -43.04 -2.78 -21.73
N LEU A 23 -42.20 -2.76 -22.76
CA LEU A 23 -40.74 -2.63 -22.62
C LEU A 23 -40.30 -1.25 -22.11
N ALA A 24 -41.07 -0.19 -22.41
CA ALA A 24 -40.74 1.18 -22.00
C ALA A 24 -40.86 1.43 -20.49
N ILE A 25 -41.48 0.52 -19.73
CA ILE A 25 -41.71 0.65 -18.28
C ILE A 25 -40.53 0.07 -17.47
N PHE A 26 -39.62 -0.67 -18.11
CA PHE A 26 -38.46 -1.27 -17.45
C PHE A 26 -37.39 -0.22 -17.13
N ASN A 27 -37.30 0.16 -15.86
CA ASN A 27 -36.22 0.98 -15.33
C ASN A 27 -35.04 0.08 -14.93
N ALA A 28 -34.01 -0.01 -15.76
CA ALA A 28 -32.79 -0.74 -15.45
C ALA A 28 -31.96 0.03 -14.41
N LYS A 29 -31.86 -0.48 -13.18
CA LYS A 29 -30.92 0.05 -12.18
C LYS A 29 -29.56 -0.60 -12.41
N ALA A 30 -28.59 0.18 -12.91
CA ALA A 30 -27.22 -0.28 -13.05
C ALA A 30 -26.58 -0.55 -11.68
N GLN A 31 -25.70 -1.55 -11.62
CA GLN A 31 -24.97 -1.89 -10.41
C GLN A 31 -24.05 -0.72 -10.01
N LYS A 32 -24.33 -0.10 -8.86
CA LYS A 32 -23.48 0.95 -8.30
C LYS A 32 -22.31 0.27 -7.59
N VAL A 33 -21.12 0.36 -8.18
CA VAL A 33 -19.88 -0.13 -7.54
C VAL A 33 -19.65 0.67 -6.27
N HIS A 34 -19.65 0.00 -5.13
CA HIS A 34 -19.25 0.60 -3.87
C HIS A 34 -17.72 0.64 -3.86
N TYR A 35 -17.16 1.80 -4.19
CA TYR A 35 -15.74 2.04 -3.93
C TYR A 35 -15.59 2.22 -2.44
N ASP A 36 -14.87 1.30 -1.82
CA ASP A 36 -14.38 1.50 -0.46
C ASP A 36 -13.46 2.71 -0.51
N SER A 37 -14.00 3.88 -0.15
CA SER A 37 -13.25 5.11 0.03
C SER A 37 -12.45 5.00 1.32
N ILE A 38 -11.63 3.95 1.43
CA ILE A 38 -10.48 3.98 2.31
C ILE A 38 -9.74 5.23 1.85
N ASN A 39 -9.64 6.20 2.75
CA ASN A 39 -8.89 7.42 2.55
C ASN A 39 -7.41 7.02 2.47
N LYS A 40 -7.03 6.39 1.35
CA LYS A 40 -5.71 5.83 1.12
C LYS A 40 -4.79 7.03 1.06
N GLN A 41 -4.05 7.25 2.14
CA GLN A 41 -3.00 8.24 2.13
C GLN A 41 -2.08 7.94 0.95
N LYS A 42 -2.02 8.88 0.00
CA LYS A 42 -1.23 8.74 -1.24
C LYS A 42 0.25 8.45 -0.94
N TYR A 43 0.71 8.86 0.24
CA TYR A 43 2.03 8.61 0.78
C TYR A 43 1.91 8.19 2.23
N VAL A 44 2.62 7.14 2.61
CA VAL A 44 2.82 6.79 4.02
C VAL A 44 4.09 7.49 4.48
N LEU A 45 4.00 8.26 5.57
CA LEU A 45 5.18 8.81 6.22
C LEU A 45 5.95 7.65 6.85
N ILE A 46 7.06 7.27 6.23
CA ILE A 46 7.92 6.20 6.73
C ILE A 46 8.93 6.81 7.69
N ASP A 47 8.95 6.27 8.90
CA ASP A 47 10.00 6.56 9.85
C ASP A 47 11.26 5.75 9.48
N VAL A 48 12.25 6.44 8.90
CA VAL A 48 13.44 5.82 8.32
C VAL A 48 14.25 5.07 9.38
N HIS A 49 14.52 5.67 10.55
CA HIS A 49 15.30 5.01 11.58
C HIS A 49 14.62 3.76 12.12
N LYS A 50 13.30 3.80 12.40
CA LYS A 50 12.54 2.62 12.83
C LYS A 50 12.52 1.53 11.76
N THR A 51 12.48 1.92 10.50
CA THR A 51 12.55 0.98 9.38
C THR A 51 13.90 0.27 9.37
N TYR A 52 15.00 1.01 9.53
CA TYR A 52 16.33 0.41 9.59
C TYR A 52 16.55 -0.44 10.84
N GLU A 53 16.04 -0.04 12.01
CA GLU A 53 16.07 -0.89 13.21
C GLU A 53 15.33 -2.21 12.98
N ARG A 54 14.18 -2.18 12.30
CA ARG A 54 13.40 -3.38 11.98
C ARG A 54 14.08 -4.27 10.94
N ILE A 55 14.74 -3.69 9.96
CA ILE A 55 15.39 -4.46 8.89
C ILE A 55 16.67 -5.11 9.42
N THR A 56 17.50 -4.35 10.16
CA THR A 56 18.70 -4.88 10.82
C THR A 56 18.39 -5.93 11.88
N SER A 57 17.28 -5.81 12.62
CA SER A 57 16.86 -6.86 13.58
C SER A 57 16.43 -8.17 12.93
N LYS A 58 16.12 -8.15 11.63
CA LYS A 58 15.86 -9.36 10.83
C LYS A 58 17.13 -9.95 10.19
N GLY A 59 18.30 -9.36 10.45
CA GLY A 59 19.58 -9.78 9.87
C GLY A 59 19.85 -9.26 8.46
N TYR A 60 18.96 -8.42 7.91
CA TYR A 60 19.23 -7.70 6.67
C TYR A 60 20.01 -6.44 7.00
N GLU A 61 21.32 -6.50 6.80
CA GLU A 61 22.25 -5.50 7.30
C GLU A 61 23.16 -5.00 6.18
N SER A 62 23.45 -3.71 6.19
CA SER A 62 24.41 -3.07 5.29
C SER A 62 25.27 -2.08 6.08
N VAL A 63 26.40 -1.67 5.47
CA VAL A 63 27.27 -0.62 6.00
C VAL A 63 26.44 0.64 6.28
N GLU A 64 25.66 1.06 5.29
CA GLU A 64 24.88 2.30 5.30
C GLU A 64 23.81 2.28 6.40
N MET A 65 23.19 1.13 6.66
CA MET A 65 22.19 1.00 7.72
C MET A 65 22.80 1.20 9.11
N TYR A 66 23.93 0.56 9.39
CA TYR A 66 24.58 0.73 10.68
C TYR A 66 25.23 2.10 10.84
N GLU A 67 25.80 2.66 9.77
CA GLU A 67 26.27 4.04 9.77
C GLU A 67 25.14 5.01 10.07
N TYR A 68 24.01 4.87 9.38
CA TYR A 68 22.84 5.72 9.60
C TYR A 68 22.36 5.64 11.05
N LEU A 69 22.16 4.42 11.58
CA LEU A 69 21.65 4.22 12.94
C LEU A 69 22.63 4.72 14.00
N GLY A 70 23.92 4.41 13.85
CA GLY A 70 24.97 4.89 14.75
C GLY A 70 25.04 6.42 14.80
N ASN A 71 25.02 7.06 13.62
CA ASN A 71 25.03 8.51 13.48
C ASN A 71 23.75 9.19 13.98
N TYR A 72 22.59 8.62 13.68
CA TYR A 72 21.29 9.13 14.13
C TYR A 72 21.23 9.17 15.65
N TYR A 73 21.58 8.06 16.31
CA TYR A 73 21.55 8.01 17.77
C TYR A 73 22.64 8.85 18.43
N PHE A 74 23.78 9.06 17.75
CA PHE A 74 24.79 10.03 18.19
C PHE A 74 24.22 11.44 18.23
N GLU A 75 23.53 11.85 17.15
CA GLU A 75 22.89 13.17 17.04
C GLU A 75 21.76 13.34 18.07
N CYS A 76 21.05 12.27 18.40
CA CYS A 76 20.05 12.26 19.48
C CYS A 76 20.66 12.21 20.90
N SER A 77 21.98 12.27 21.07
CA SER A 77 22.68 12.10 22.36
C SER A 77 22.40 10.76 23.06
N ASN A 78 21.91 9.75 22.33
CA ASN A 78 21.73 8.39 22.83
C ASN A 78 22.99 7.58 22.54
N PHE A 79 24.06 7.87 23.28
CA PHE A 79 25.37 7.28 23.06
C PHE A 79 25.39 5.76 23.27
N LYS A 80 24.50 5.23 24.13
CA LYS A 80 24.35 3.78 24.33
C LYS A 80 23.88 3.08 23.05
N LYS A 81 22.81 3.56 22.41
CA LYS A 81 22.33 3.01 21.13
C LYS A 81 23.30 3.32 20.00
N SER A 82 23.88 4.51 19.97
CA SER A 82 24.88 4.88 18.98
C SER A 82 26.06 3.90 18.98
N LYS A 83 26.62 3.62 20.16
CA LYS A 83 27.68 2.62 20.31
C LYS A 83 27.22 1.24 19.88
N LEU A 84 26.03 0.78 20.27
CA LEU A 84 25.53 -0.54 19.87
C LEU A 84 25.58 -0.73 18.34
N TYR A 85 25.16 0.27 17.56
CA TYR A 85 25.18 0.16 16.11
C TYR A 85 26.57 0.38 15.51
N PHE A 86 27.38 1.27 16.09
CA PHE A 86 28.78 1.41 15.66
C PHE A 86 29.61 0.16 15.96
N ASP A 87 29.45 -0.48 17.12
CA ASP A 87 30.12 -1.75 17.46
C ASP A 87 29.86 -2.78 16.35
N LYS A 88 28.58 -2.96 15.97
CA LYS A 88 28.18 -3.86 14.87
C LYS A 88 28.77 -3.46 13.52
N LEU A 89 28.86 -2.16 13.24
CA LEU A 89 29.47 -1.63 12.02
C LEU A 89 30.96 -2.00 11.96
N PHE A 90 31.72 -1.72 13.02
CA PHE A 90 33.16 -1.96 13.09
C PHE A 90 33.53 -3.44 13.26
N GLU A 91 32.59 -4.26 13.75
CA GLU A 91 32.75 -5.71 13.80
C GLU A 91 32.62 -6.35 12.40
N LYS A 92 31.67 -5.88 11.58
CA LYS A 92 31.34 -6.52 10.30
C LYS A 92 32.09 -5.94 9.10
N TYR A 93 32.53 -4.68 9.15
CA TYR A 93 33.06 -3.97 7.98
C TYR A 93 34.43 -3.36 8.22
N SER A 94 35.24 -3.29 7.16
CA SER A 94 36.58 -2.71 7.23
C SER A 94 36.53 -1.18 7.25
N LEU A 95 37.55 -0.54 7.82
CA LEU A 95 37.65 0.92 7.90
C LEU A 95 37.55 1.64 6.55
N SER A 96 37.96 1.00 5.45
CA SER A 96 37.84 1.53 4.08
C SER A 96 36.40 1.67 3.59
N GLN A 97 35.46 0.93 4.19
CA GLN A 97 34.04 0.96 3.83
C GLN A 97 33.24 1.96 4.69
N ILE A 98 33.82 2.39 5.81
CA ILE A 98 33.13 3.22 6.81
C ILE A 98 33.49 4.70 6.56
N SER A 99 32.50 5.57 6.62
CA SER A 99 32.72 6.99 6.44
C SER A 99 33.60 7.59 7.56
N PRO A 100 34.45 8.59 7.24
CA PRO A 100 35.26 9.28 8.25
C PRO A 100 34.44 9.84 9.41
N LYS A 101 33.24 10.36 9.11
CA LYS A 101 32.29 10.89 10.10
C LYS A 101 31.91 9.83 11.15
N SER A 102 31.57 8.62 10.72
CA SER A 102 31.24 7.50 11.63
C SER A 102 32.45 7.09 12.47
N ILE A 103 33.65 7.06 11.88
CA ILE A 103 34.90 6.74 12.57
C ILE A 103 35.19 7.76 13.68
N GLU A 104 35.10 9.05 13.38
CA GLU A 104 35.34 10.12 14.35
C GLU A 104 34.32 10.09 15.49
N ARG A 105 33.03 9.94 15.17
CA ARG A 105 31.96 9.87 16.16
C ARG A 105 32.12 8.68 17.08
N TYR A 106 32.39 7.50 16.54
CA TYR A 106 32.60 6.30 17.35
C TYR A 106 33.76 6.48 18.35
N LYS A 107 34.89 7.07 17.91
CA LYS A 107 36.02 7.39 18.79
C LYS A 107 35.70 8.41 19.88
N SER A 108 34.76 9.33 19.63
CA SER A 108 34.38 10.37 20.58
C SER A 108 33.43 9.90 21.69
N ILE A 109 32.79 8.74 21.52
CA ILE A 109 31.91 8.16 22.55
C ILE A 109 32.78 7.65 23.71
N LYS A 110 32.72 8.35 24.85
CA LYS A 110 33.38 7.97 26.11
C LYS A 110 32.37 7.33 27.07
N PHE A 111 32.82 6.37 27.88
CA PHE A 111 32.03 5.72 28.95
C PHE A 111 32.57 6.10 30.32
#